data_AF-A0A7X9DI91-F1
#
_entry.id   AF-A0A7X9DI91-F1
#
_cell.length_a   1.000
_cell.length_b   1.000
_cell.length_c   1.000
_cell.angle_alpha   90.00
_cell.angle_beta   90.00
_cell.angle_gamma   90.00
#
_symmetry.space_group_name_H-M   'P 1'
#
loop_
_entity.id
_entity.type
_entity.pdbx_description
1 polymer ?
#
loop_
_entity_poly.entity_id
_entity_poly.type
_entity_poly.pdbx_seq_one_letter_code
_entity_poly.pdbx_strand_id
1 'polypeptide(L)'
;MMKINKYIILALLLTTGCTSMKFWIPSYSFDEVIAIKAQIDAAENPARGFLLLKQLEGKRVTVNNAIVKQISNSINIDYTFSVISTVEHSSGPIDCYIYTRNWRNEEDFTSVARLKSGDTIYV
;
A
#
# COMPACT_ATOMS: atom_id res chain seq x y z
N MET A 1 -54.13 3.14 -6.81
CA MET A 1 -53.24 3.82 -5.83
C MET A 1 -52.47 2.73 -5.09
N MET A 2 -51.23 2.44 -5.52
CA MET A 2 -50.46 1.29 -5.02
C MET A 2 -49.86 1.66 -3.66
N LYS A 3 -50.38 1.10 -2.56
CA LYS A 3 -49.78 1.23 -1.22
C LYS A 3 -48.48 0.41 -1.22
N ILE A 4 -47.41 0.97 -1.75
CA ILE A 4 -46.07 0.41 -1.58
C ILE A 4 -45.82 0.33 -0.08
N ASN A 5 -45.78 -0.91 0.39
CA ASN A 5 -45.86 -1.27 1.78
C ASN A 5 -44.57 -0.81 2.47
N LYS A 6 -44.65 -0.07 3.58
CA LYS A 6 -43.49 0.47 4.32
C LYS A 6 -42.45 -0.62 4.66
N TYR A 7 -42.90 -1.88 4.73
CA TYR A 7 -42.07 -3.07 4.94
C TYR A 7 -41.15 -3.42 3.75
N ILE A 8 -41.49 -3.05 2.51
CA ILE A 8 -40.64 -3.29 1.33
C ILE A 8 -39.41 -2.38 1.35
N ILE A 9 -39.58 -1.11 1.77
CA ILE A 9 -38.47 -0.16 1.93
C ILE A 9 -37.55 -0.60 3.07
N LEU A 10 -38.14 -1.08 4.19
CA LEU A 10 -37.37 -1.63 5.32
C LEU A 10 -36.59 -2.90 4.94
N ALA A 11 -37.18 -3.78 4.13
CA ALA A 11 -36.51 -4.97 3.62
C ALA A 11 -35.35 -4.63 2.67
N LEU A 12 -35.51 -3.60 1.82
CA LEU A 12 -34.46 -3.15 0.90
C LEU A 12 -33.23 -2.61 1.66
N LEU A 13 -33.46 -1.79 2.71
CA LEU A 13 -32.41 -1.21 3.56
C LEU A 13 -31.60 -2.25 4.36
N LEU A 14 -32.22 -3.36 4.74
CA LEU A 14 -31.54 -4.45 5.46
C LEU A 14 -30.66 -5.31 4.53
N THR A 15 -30.98 -5.38 3.23
CA THR A 15 -30.19 -6.18 2.27
C THR A 15 -28.96 -5.46 1.71
N THR A 16 -28.84 -4.14 1.89
CA THR A 16 -27.68 -3.35 1.44
C THR A 16 -26.50 -3.35 2.43
N GLY A 17 -26.62 -4.02 3.58
CA GLY A 17 -25.65 -3.96 4.67
C GLY A 17 -24.43 -4.90 4.57
N CYS A 18 -24.37 -5.82 3.61
CA CYS A 18 -23.36 -6.89 3.61
C CYS A 18 -22.22 -6.76 2.59
N THR A 19 -22.13 -5.66 1.83
CA THR A 19 -21.10 -5.51 0.78
C THR A 19 -19.93 -4.58 1.13
N SER A 20 -19.75 -4.14 2.37
CA SER A 20 -18.78 -3.08 2.71
C SER A 20 -17.79 -3.42 3.83
N MET A 21 -17.13 -4.58 3.79
CA MET A 21 -15.99 -4.88 4.70
C MET A 21 -14.61 -4.79 4.04
N LYS A 22 -14.46 -4.00 2.97
CA LYS A 22 -13.13 -3.64 2.39
C LYS A 22 -12.72 -2.19 2.61
N PHE A 23 -13.58 -1.37 3.22
CA PHE A 23 -13.34 0.07 3.33
C PHE A 23 -12.30 0.45 4.40
N TRP A 24 -12.01 -0.44 5.36
CA TRP A 24 -11.09 -0.15 6.46
C TRP A 24 -9.87 -1.06 6.42
N ILE A 25 -9.01 -0.88 5.41
CA ILE A 25 -7.65 -1.44 5.47
C ILE A 25 -6.86 -0.53 6.42
N PRO A 26 -6.38 -1.02 7.57
CA PRO A 26 -5.61 -0.20 8.50
C PRO A 26 -4.31 0.27 7.84
N SER A 27 -4.03 1.56 7.99
CA SER A 27 -2.79 2.19 7.54
C SER A 27 -1.74 2.14 8.63
N TYR A 28 -0.50 1.86 8.26
CA TYR A 28 0.68 1.87 9.11
C TYR A 28 1.55 3.07 8.71
N SER A 29 2.20 3.67 9.70
CA SER A 29 3.23 4.67 9.47
C SER A 29 4.52 3.99 8.99
N PHE A 30 5.40 4.76 8.37
CA PHE A 30 6.71 4.28 7.96
C PHE A 30 7.52 3.72 9.14
N ASP A 31 7.52 4.39 10.28
CA ASP A 31 8.24 3.97 11.49
C ASP A 31 7.73 2.62 12.03
N GLU A 32 6.42 2.38 11.98
CA GLU A 32 5.84 1.11 12.39
C GLU A 32 6.31 -0.04 11.48
N VAL A 33 6.43 0.21 10.17
CA VAL A 33 6.93 -0.77 9.21
C VAL A 33 8.40 -1.08 9.47
N ILE A 34 9.22 -0.07 9.75
CA ILE A 34 10.63 -0.27 10.09
C ILE A 34 10.78 -1.06 11.39
N ALA A 35 9.96 -0.77 12.41
CA ALA A 35 9.95 -1.53 13.65
C ALA A 35 9.57 -3.00 13.45
N ILE A 36 8.59 -3.30 12.59
CA ILE A 36 8.20 -4.67 12.28
C ILE A 36 9.28 -5.36 11.43
N LYS A 37 9.91 -4.65 10.48
CA LYS A 37 11.04 -5.18 9.73
C LYS A 37 12.19 -5.58 10.66
N ALA A 38 12.52 -4.77 11.66
CA ALA A 38 13.53 -5.11 12.65
C ALA A 38 13.16 -6.39 13.43
N GLN A 39 11.87 -6.59 13.75
CA GLN A 39 11.40 -7.84 14.38
C GLN A 39 11.48 -9.05 13.44
N ILE A 40 11.24 -8.87 12.14
CA ILE A 40 11.41 -9.92 11.13
C ILE A 40 12.88 -10.32 11.04
N ASP A 41 13.78 -9.34 10.94
CA ASP A 41 15.21 -9.57 10.79
C ASP A 41 15.82 -10.19 12.07
N ALA A 42 15.27 -9.89 13.24
CA ALA A 42 15.65 -10.50 14.53
C ALA A 42 14.99 -11.86 14.80
N ALA A 43 14.05 -12.32 13.98
CA ALA A 43 13.33 -13.57 14.23
C ALA A 43 14.22 -14.79 13.96
N GLU A 44 14.62 -15.50 15.01
CA GLU A 44 15.39 -16.76 14.89
C GLU A 44 14.63 -17.85 14.13
N ASN A 45 13.29 -17.84 14.22
CA ASN A 45 12.43 -18.77 13.49
C ASN A 45 11.93 -18.13 12.18
N PRO A 46 12.35 -18.61 11.01
CA PRO A 46 11.93 -18.06 9.71
C PRO A 46 10.42 -18.09 9.49
N ALA A 47 9.71 -19.09 10.04
CA ALA A 47 8.25 -19.17 9.92
C ALA A 47 7.56 -18.02 10.66
N ARG A 48 8.14 -17.56 11.78
CA ARG A 48 7.64 -16.40 12.52
C ARG A 48 7.89 -15.11 11.75
N GLY A 49 9.06 -14.95 11.16
CA GLY A 49 9.35 -13.82 10.27
C GLY A 49 8.39 -13.76 9.08
N PHE A 50 8.08 -14.92 8.48
CA PHE A 50 7.11 -15.03 7.40
C PHE A 50 5.69 -14.62 7.83
N LEU A 51 5.25 -14.99 9.03
CA LEU A 51 3.95 -14.56 9.55
C LEU A 51 3.86 -13.03 9.70
N LEU A 52 4.90 -12.40 10.24
CA LEU A 52 4.98 -10.94 10.37
C LEU A 52 4.99 -10.25 8.99
N LEU A 53 5.71 -10.81 8.02
CA LEU A 53 5.70 -10.32 6.63
C LEU A 53 4.30 -10.40 6.02
N LYS A 54 3.59 -11.53 6.18
CA LYS A 54 2.21 -11.68 5.70
C LYS A 54 1.24 -10.73 6.37
N GLN A 55 1.47 -10.39 7.64
CA GLN A 55 0.68 -9.36 8.31
C GLN A 55 0.92 -7.98 7.68
N LEU A 56 2.16 -7.63 7.32
CA LEU A 56 2.50 -6.37 6.64
C LEU A 56 1.95 -6.28 5.22
N GLU A 57 2.01 -7.36 4.43
CA GLU A 57 1.51 -7.39 3.03
C GLU A 57 0.03 -6.98 2.93
N GLY A 58 -0.76 -7.24 3.97
CA GLY A 58 -2.18 -6.88 4.02
C GLY A 58 -2.47 -5.45 4.48
N LYS A 59 -1.44 -4.63 4.75
CA LYS A 59 -1.59 -3.27 5.30
C LYS A 59 -1.32 -2.22 4.24
N ARG A 60 -1.93 -1.05 4.43
CA ARG A 60 -1.51 0.16 3.71
C ARG A 60 -0.36 0.79 4.48
N VAL A 61 0.64 1.29 3.78
CA VAL A 61 1.74 2.04 4.37
C VAL A 61 1.74 3.41 3.72
N THR A 62 1.83 4.46 4.52
CA THR A 62 1.99 5.82 4.00
C THR A 62 3.43 6.25 4.16
N VAL A 63 4.06 6.60 3.04
CA VAL A 63 5.42 7.11 2.98
C VAL A 63 5.36 8.59 2.60
N ASN A 64 5.73 9.43 3.57
CA ASN A 64 5.78 10.87 3.37
C ASN A 64 7.20 11.31 3.04
N ASN A 65 7.32 12.31 2.16
CA ASN A 65 8.60 12.94 1.80
C ASN A 65 9.66 11.98 1.26
N ALA A 66 9.26 11.01 0.44
CA ALA A 66 10.20 10.15 -0.27
C ALA A 66 10.82 10.95 -1.44
N ILE A 67 12.15 11.01 -1.48
CA ILE A 67 12.90 11.73 -2.52
C ILE A 67 13.28 10.73 -3.60
N VAL A 68 12.84 10.95 -4.84
CA VAL A 68 13.19 10.08 -5.97
C VAL A 68 14.69 10.15 -6.22
N LYS A 69 15.37 9.00 -6.17
CA LYS A 69 16.77 8.86 -6.60
C LYS A 69 16.84 8.60 -8.09
N GLN A 70 16.14 7.56 -8.55
CA GLN A 70 16.17 7.14 -9.95
C GLN A 70 14.99 6.22 -10.28
N ILE A 71 14.75 6.04 -11.57
CA ILE A 71 13.84 5.03 -12.10
C ILE A 71 14.71 3.92 -12.69
N SER A 72 14.47 2.68 -12.29
CA SER A 72 15.23 1.50 -12.75
C SER A 72 14.29 0.44 -13.31
N ASN A 73 14.83 -0.47 -14.11
CA ASN A 73 14.14 -1.71 -14.44
C ASN A 73 13.79 -2.46 -13.14
N SER A 74 12.60 -3.05 -13.12
CA SER A 74 12.08 -3.77 -11.98
C SER A 74 12.84 -5.08 -11.75
N ILE A 75 13.07 -5.42 -10.48
CA ILE A 75 13.50 -6.76 -10.05
C ILE A 75 12.32 -7.68 -9.74
N ASN A 76 11.10 -7.14 -9.72
CA ASN A 76 9.86 -7.87 -9.54
C ASN A 76 9.30 -8.25 -10.92
N ILE A 77 8.99 -9.53 -11.12
CA ILE A 77 8.47 -10.08 -12.38
C ILE A 77 7.12 -9.50 -12.80
N ASP A 78 6.36 -8.92 -11.86
CA ASP A 78 5.02 -8.37 -12.11
C ASP A 78 5.04 -6.91 -12.58
N TYR A 79 6.24 -6.30 -12.70
CA TYR A 79 6.42 -4.89 -13.04
C TYR A 79 7.58 -4.72 -14.02
N THR A 80 7.52 -3.68 -14.84
CA THR A 80 8.55 -3.34 -15.82
C THR A 80 9.61 -2.43 -15.21
N PHE A 81 9.19 -1.49 -14.37
CA PHE A 81 10.07 -0.52 -13.71
C PHE A 81 9.74 -0.35 -12.23
N SER A 82 10.69 0.23 -11.50
CA SER A 82 10.53 0.62 -10.11
C SER A 82 11.06 2.04 -9.92
N VAL A 83 10.35 2.82 -9.11
CA VAL A 83 10.84 4.11 -8.62
C VAL A 83 11.66 3.83 -7.36
N ILE A 84 12.94 4.15 -7.40
CA ILE A 84 13.82 4.06 -6.23
C ILE A 84 13.81 5.43 -5.58
N SER A 85 13.32 5.50 -4.34
CA SER A 85 13.24 6.73 -3.57
C SER A 85 13.85 6.57 -2.19
N THR A 86 14.44 7.62 -1.65
CA THR A 86 15.00 7.64 -0.29
C THR A 86 14.09 8.37 0.66
N VAL A 87 13.89 7.79 1.84
CA VAL A 87 13.23 8.44 2.97
C VAL A 87 14.27 8.63 4.05
N GLU A 88 14.43 9.87 4.50
CA GLU A 88 15.29 10.17 5.65
C GLU A 88 14.64 9.64 6.92
N HIS A 89 15.35 8.76 7.64
CA HIS A 89 14.91 8.21 8.91
C HIS A 89 16.01 8.37 9.97
N SER A 90 15.61 8.35 11.24
CA SER A 90 16.52 8.52 12.38
C SER A 90 17.67 7.49 12.41
N SER A 91 17.45 6.29 11.88
CA SER A 91 18.44 5.23 11.76
C SER A 91 19.33 5.33 10.52
N GLY A 92 19.16 6.38 9.70
CA GLY A 92 19.80 6.56 8.41
C GLY A 92 18.80 6.55 7.24
N PRO A 93 19.25 6.95 6.04
CA PRO A 93 18.42 6.98 4.85
C PRO A 93 17.97 5.57 4.45
N ILE A 94 16.69 5.42 4.14
CA ILE A 94 16.08 4.14 3.75
C ILE A 94 15.63 4.22 2.30
N ASP A 95 16.13 3.32 1.48
CA ASP A 95 15.74 3.21 0.08
C ASP A 95 14.47 2.34 -0.07
N CYS A 96 13.44 2.95 -0.65
CA CYS A 96 12.16 2.34 -0.96
C CYS A 96 12.10 2.03 -2.46
N TYR A 97 11.72 0.79 -2.78
CA TYR A 97 11.46 0.35 -4.15
C TYR A 97 9.95 0.38 -4.36
N ILE A 98 9.47 1.38 -5.09
CA ILE A 98 8.04 1.62 -5.29
C ILE A 98 7.61 1.05 -6.64
N TYR A 99 6.62 0.17 -6.58
CA TYR A 99 5.94 -0.43 -7.72
C TYR A 99 4.51 0.09 -7.73
N THR A 100 4.07 0.64 -8.86
CA THR A 100 2.83 1.42 -8.92
C THR A 100 1.91 0.93 -10.04
N ARG A 101 0.61 0.90 -9.74
CA ARG A 101 -0.46 0.60 -10.69
C ARG A 101 -1.50 1.71 -10.66
N ASN A 102 -2.09 1.97 -11.81
CA ASN A 102 -3.18 2.93 -11.98
C ASN A 102 -4.52 2.34 -11.49
N TRP A 103 -5.59 3.15 -11.59
CA TRP A 103 -6.94 2.73 -11.19
C TRP A 103 -7.51 1.54 -11.99
N ARG A 104 -6.95 1.26 -13.18
CA ARG A 104 -7.29 0.09 -14.01
C ARG A 104 -6.47 -1.15 -13.64
N ASN A 105 -5.63 -1.07 -12.61
CA ASN A 105 -4.70 -2.13 -12.20
C ASN A 105 -3.64 -2.44 -13.28
N GLU A 106 -3.32 -1.47 -14.13
CA GLU A 106 -2.21 -1.53 -15.09
C GLU A 106 -1.03 -0.73 -14.53
N GLU A 107 0.20 -1.03 -14.94
CA GLU A 107 1.39 -0.31 -14.47
C GLU A 107 1.30 1.20 -14.83
N ASP A 108 1.53 2.09 -13.86
CA ASP A 108 1.34 3.55 -14.07
C ASP A 108 2.59 4.22 -14.68
N PHE A 109 2.86 3.90 -15.95
CA PHE A 109 4.00 4.47 -16.68
C PHE A 109 3.86 5.98 -16.92
N THR A 110 2.63 6.51 -16.96
CA THR A 110 2.41 7.92 -17.30
C THR A 110 2.82 8.85 -16.15
N SER A 111 2.45 8.49 -14.92
CA SER A 111 2.87 9.25 -13.74
C SER A 111 4.36 9.09 -13.50
N VAL A 112 4.88 7.85 -13.61
CA VAL A 112 6.31 7.58 -13.37
C VAL A 112 7.22 8.25 -14.39
N ALA A 113 6.84 8.29 -15.67
CA ALA A 113 7.65 8.94 -16.72
C ALA A 113 7.86 10.45 -16.51
N ARG A 114 7.07 11.10 -15.66
CA ARG A 114 7.21 12.52 -15.33
C ARG A 114 8.15 12.79 -14.16
N LEU A 115 8.46 11.76 -13.37
CA LEU A 115 9.32 11.88 -12.20
C LEU A 115 10.77 12.07 -12.61
N LYS A 116 11.49 12.85 -11.82
CA LYS A 116 12.92 13.13 -11.96
C LYS A 116 13.62 12.90 -10.63
N SER A 117 14.93 12.67 -10.70
CA SER A 117 15.78 12.64 -9.50
C SER A 117 15.64 13.96 -8.74
N GLY A 118 15.43 13.85 -7.43
CA GLY A 118 15.20 14.99 -6.53
C GLY A 118 13.73 15.36 -6.33
N ASP A 119 12.79 14.78 -7.09
CA ASP A 119 11.37 15.02 -6.86
C ASP A 119 10.93 14.41 -5.53
N THR A 120 10.10 15.14 -4.78
CA THR A 120 9.47 14.63 -3.56
C THR A 120 8.12 14.00 -3.91
N ILE A 121 7.92 12.75 -3.50
CA ILE A 121 6.69 11.99 -3.73
C ILE A 121 6.06 11.54 -2.40
N TYR A 122 4.75 11.31 -2.47
CA TYR A 122 3.91 10.80 -1.38
C TYR A 122 3.26 9.52 -1.87
N VAL A 123 3.43 8.43 -1.13
CA VAL A 123 3.06 7.07 -1.56
C VAL A 123 2.23 6.38 -0.49
#